data_AF-A0A2S3U7K6-F1
#
_entry.id   AF-A0A2S3U7K6-F1
#
_cell.length_a   1.000
_cell.length_b   1.000
_cell.length_c   1.000
_cell.angle_alpha   90.00
_cell.angle_beta   90.00
_cell.angle_gamma   90.00
#
_symmetry.space_group_name_H-M   'P 1'
#
loop_
_entity.id
_entity.type
_entity.pdbx_description
1 polymer ?
#
loop_
_entity_poly.entity_id
_entity_poly.type
_entity_poly.pdbx_seq_one_letter_code
_entity_poly.pdbx_strand_id
1 'polypeptide(L)'
;MLNGKAAQPTTGWLGQLNMIGSAGLTLFIPALGGYIAYSMADRPGLATGFITAYLATEIKAGFIGGIIGGVLAGFVVMQLKKIKFSPRYKTLGSIFLYPLGGTLIAGGSHGLFDW
;
A
#
# COMPACT_ATOMS: atom_id res chain seq x y z
N MET A 1 27.81 -6.06 -21.45
CA MET A 1 27.60 -4.79 -20.71
C MET A 1 27.64 -3.56 -21.63
N LEU A 2 27.35 -3.71 -22.93
CA LEU A 2 27.53 -2.65 -23.94
C LEU A 2 26.30 -1.75 -24.19
N ASN A 3 25.15 -2.02 -23.53
CA ASN A 3 23.87 -1.31 -23.80
C ASN A 3 23.35 -0.49 -22.60
N GLY A 4 24.18 -0.17 -21.60
CA GLY A 4 23.76 0.63 -20.43
C GLY A 4 22.73 -0.02 -19.50
N LYS A 5 22.15 -1.17 -19.87
CA LYS A 5 21.34 -2.01 -19.00
C LYS A 5 22.24 -2.99 -18.27
N ALA A 6 22.14 -3.04 -16.95
CA ALA A 6 22.82 -4.04 -16.14
C ALA A 6 22.51 -5.43 -16.69
N ALA A 7 23.53 -6.27 -16.88
CA ALA A 7 23.33 -7.66 -17.26
C ALA A 7 22.70 -8.37 -16.06
N GLN A 8 21.37 -8.42 -16.03
CA GLN A 8 20.65 -9.16 -15.01
C GLN A 8 20.67 -10.64 -15.38
N PRO A 9 21.15 -11.52 -14.49
CA PRO A 9 21.06 -12.95 -14.73
C PRO A 9 19.58 -13.34 -14.85
N THR A 10 19.21 -14.02 -15.94
CA THR A 10 17.82 -14.48 -16.17
C THR A 10 17.68 -16.00 -16.08
N THR A 11 18.81 -16.72 -16.00
CA THR A 11 18.86 -18.19 -15.99
C THR A 11 19.67 -18.70 -14.82
N GLY A 12 19.37 -19.95 -14.41
CA GLY A 12 20.05 -20.61 -13.30
C GLY A 12 19.77 -19.97 -11.93
N TRP A 13 20.57 -20.34 -10.93
CA TRP A 13 20.44 -19.89 -9.55
C TRP A 13 20.62 -18.36 -9.39
N LEU A 14 21.47 -17.75 -10.22
CA LEU A 14 21.65 -16.30 -10.26
C LEU A 14 20.38 -15.57 -10.72
N GLY A 15 19.64 -16.15 -11.67
CA GLY A 15 18.34 -15.63 -12.09
C GLY A 15 17.27 -15.75 -11.01
N GLN A 16 17.29 -16.84 -10.25
CA GLN A 16 16.40 -16.99 -9.08
C GLN A 16 16.68 -15.93 -8.00
N LEU A 17 17.96 -15.63 -7.72
CA LEU A 17 18.34 -14.57 -6.80
C LEU A 17 17.89 -13.18 -7.28
N ASN A 18 18.03 -12.89 -8.58
CA ASN A 18 17.53 -11.65 -9.18
C ASN A 18 16.00 -11.52 -9.00
N MET A 19 15.25 -12.60 -9.25
CA MET A 19 13.80 -12.64 -9.05
C MET A 19 13.42 -12.34 -7.59
N ILE A 20 14.08 -12.96 -6.61
CA ILE A 20 13.82 -12.72 -5.18
C ILE A 20 14.08 -11.25 -4.82
N GLY A 21 15.21 -10.70 -5.27
CA GLY A 21 15.53 -9.28 -5.06
C GLY A 21 14.48 -8.36 -5.68
N SER A 22 14.07 -8.63 -6.91
CA SER A 22 13.04 -7.85 -7.60
C SER A 22 11.68 -7.90 -6.88
N ALA A 23 11.28 -9.07 -6.40
CA ALA A 23 10.05 -9.23 -5.63
C ALA A 23 10.09 -8.45 -4.31
N GLY A 24 11.23 -8.47 -3.61
CA GLY A 24 11.44 -7.69 -2.39
C GLY A 24 11.31 -6.19 -2.62
N LEU A 25 11.87 -5.67 -3.71
CA LEU A 25 11.75 -4.26 -4.09
C LEU A 25 10.31 -3.87 -4.43
N THR A 26 9.56 -4.74 -5.11
CA THR A 26 8.14 -4.53 -5.41
C THR A 26 7.30 -4.48 -4.12
N LEU A 27 7.57 -5.37 -3.16
CA LEU A 27 6.81 -5.45 -1.92
C LEU A 27 7.22 -4.39 -0.88
N PHE A 28 8.36 -3.72 -1.07
CA PHE A 28 8.90 -2.75 -0.13
C PHE A 28 7.93 -1.59 0.16
N ILE A 29 7.37 -0.96 -0.89
CA ILE A 29 6.46 0.18 -0.74
C ILE A 29 5.15 -0.23 -0.04
N PRO A 30 4.46 -1.30 -0.48
CA PRO A 30 3.29 -1.83 0.22
C PRO A 30 3.55 -2.18 1.70
N ALA A 31 4.67 -2.87 1.99
CA ALA A 31 5.03 -3.24 3.35
C ALA A 31 5.26 -2.00 4.23
N LEU A 32 6.01 -1.01 3.72
CA LEU A 32 6.28 0.23 4.41
C LEU A 32 4.99 0.99 4.73
N GLY A 33 4.09 1.17 3.76
CA GLY A 33 2.80 1.84 3.98
C GLY A 33 1.91 1.09 4.97
N GLY A 34 1.90 -0.24 4.91
CA GLY A 34 1.20 -1.10 5.87
C GLY A 34 1.70 -0.89 7.30
N TYR A 35 3.01 -0.87 7.52
CA TYR A 35 3.58 -0.68 8.86
C TYR A 35 3.48 0.76 9.37
N ILE A 36 3.51 1.77 8.49
CA ILE A 36 3.18 3.15 8.85
C ILE A 36 1.75 3.23 9.39
N ALA A 37 0.78 2.72 8.64
CA ALA A 37 -0.62 2.72 9.07
C ALA A 37 -0.84 1.89 10.34
N TYR A 38 -0.16 0.75 10.47
CA TYR A 38 -0.18 -0.09 11.66
C TYR A 38 0.32 0.67 12.91
N SER A 39 1.40 1.45 12.78
CA SER A 39 1.94 2.24 13.90
C SER A 39 0.96 3.30 14.42
N MET A 40 0.00 3.72 13.58
CA MET A 40 -1.02 4.71 13.96
C MET A 40 -2.30 4.07 14.49
N ALA A 41 -2.72 2.93 13.91
CA ALA A 41 -4.07 2.40 14.09
C ALA A 41 -4.15 0.94 14.55
N ASP A 42 -3.01 0.32 14.90
CA ASP A 42 -2.84 -1.09 15.22
C ASP A 42 -3.17 -2.02 14.04
N ARG A 43 -3.52 -3.28 14.33
CA ARG A 43 -3.85 -4.33 13.35
C ARG A 43 -4.85 -3.89 12.26
N PRO A 44 -5.92 -3.11 12.56
CA PRO A 44 -6.84 -2.63 11.52
C PRO A 44 -6.18 -1.74 10.46
N GLY A 45 -5.11 -1.02 10.80
CA GLY A 45 -4.38 -0.15 9.88
C GLY A 45 -3.51 -0.90 8.88
N LEU A 46 -3.11 -2.13 9.19
CA LEU A 46 -2.13 -2.87 8.38
C LEU A 46 -2.64 -3.14 6.96
N ALA A 47 -3.86 -3.68 6.83
CA ALA A 47 -4.42 -4.05 5.53
C ALA A 47 -4.69 -2.82 4.64
N THR A 48 -5.23 -1.75 5.20
CA THR A 48 -5.48 -0.52 4.44
C THR A 48 -4.20 0.20 4.06
N GLY A 49 -3.20 0.26 4.94
CA GLY A 49 -1.90 0.82 4.61
C GLY A 49 -1.21 0.05 3.47
N PHE A 50 -1.32 -1.27 3.47
CA PHE A 50 -0.78 -2.11 2.39
C PHE A 50 -1.45 -1.81 1.05
N ILE A 51 -2.80 -1.77 1.02
CA ILE A 51 -3.58 -1.54 -0.20
C ILE A 51 -3.34 -0.13 -0.74
N THR A 52 -3.38 0.89 0.11
CA THR A 52 -3.18 2.29 -0.31
C THR A 52 -1.77 2.57 -0.80
N ALA A 53 -0.74 2.01 -0.16
CA ALA A 53 0.63 2.16 -0.62
C ALA A 53 0.93 1.34 -1.88
N TYR A 54 0.28 0.18 -2.06
CA TYR A 54 0.32 -0.55 -3.33
C TYR A 54 -0.35 0.25 -4.46
N LEU A 55 -1.51 0.86 -4.22
CA LEU A 55 -2.15 1.72 -5.22
C LEU A 55 -1.27 2.93 -5.60
N ALA A 56 -0.51 3.48 -4.65
CA ALA A 56 0.45 4.54 -4.93
C ALA A 56 1.55 4.13 -5.93
N THR A 57 1.94 2.84 -5.95
CA THR A 57 2.88 2.34 -6.97
C THR A 57 2.23 2.21 -8.35
N GLU A 58 0.96 1.80 -8.41
CA GLU A 58 0.21 1.66 -9.65
C GLU A 58 -0.06 3.01 -10.34
N ILE A 59 -0.34 4.07 -9.57
CA ILE A 59 -0.55 5.44 -10.10
C ILE A 59 0.76 6.21 -10.35
N LYS A 60 1.92 5.54 -10.32
CA LYS A 60 3.26 6.13 -10.50
C LYS A 60 3.63 7.23 -9.48
N ALA A 61 2.97 7.29 -8.32
CA ALA A 61 3.35 8.19 -7.23
C ALA A 61 4.61 7.72 -6.48
N GLY A 62 4.99 6.45 -6.65
CA GLY A 62 6.25 5.90 -6.17
C GLY A 62 6.37 5.87 -4.63
N PHE A 63 7.60 5.96 -4.13
CA PHE A 63 7.91 5.84 -2.71
C PHE A 63 7.24 6.92 -1.84
N ILE A 64 7.23 8.17 -2.30
CA ILE A 64 6.60 9.29 -1.59
C ILE A 64 5.09 9.09 -1.50
N GLY A 65 4.45 8.67 -2.60
CA GLY A 65 3.04 8.30 -2.61
C GLY A 65 2.73 7.16 -1.62
N GLY A 66 3.62 6.18 -1.49
CA GLY A 66 3.49 5.10 -0.51
C GLY A 66 3.53 5.56 0.94
N ILE A 67 4.44 6.49 1.28
CA ILE A 67 4.50 7.10 2.62
C ILE A 67 3.22 7.88 2.92
N ILE A 68 2.84 8.78 2.01
CA ILE A 68 1.64 9.62 2.18
C ILE A 68 0.39 8.72 2.28
N GLY A 69 0.27 7.72 1.42
CA GLY A 69 -0.81 6.74 1.43
C GLY A 69 -0.90 5.97 2.75
N GLY A 70 0.25 5.50 3.28
CA GLY A 70 0.32 4.83 4.57
C GLY A 70 -0.13 5.71 5.75
N VAL A 71 0.34 6.97 5.79
CA VAL A 71 -0.08 7.93 6.84
C VAL A 71 -1.57 8.25 6.74
N LEU A 72 -2.07 8.51 5.53
CA LEU A 72 -3.49 8.79 5.30
C LEU A 72 -4.38 7.60 5.68
N ALA A 73 -3.98 6.38 5.30
CA ALA A 73 -4.67 5.16 5.71
C ALA A 73 -4.70 5.00 7.24
N GLY A 74 -3.57 5.20 7.91
CA GLY A 74 -3.50 5.18 9.38
C GLY A 74 -4.42 6.22 10.03
N PHE A 75 -4.44 7.45 9.50
CA PHE A 75 -5.30 8.52 9.98
C PHE A 75 -6.80 8.18 9.81
N VAL A 76 -7.19 7.70 8.63
CA VAL A 76 -8.59 7.31 8.34
C VAL A 76 -9.05 6.20 9.28
N VAL A 77 -8.23 5.16 9.46
CA VAL A 77 -8.57 4.05 10.36
C VAL A 77 -8.69 4.53 11.81
N MET A 78 -7.81 5.44 12.25
CA MET A 78 -7.88 6.04 13.58
C MET A 78 -9.17 6.85 13.80
N GLN A 79 -9.65 7.61 12.81
CA GLN A 79 -10.93 8.32 12.92
C GLN A 79 -12.11 7.35 12.97
N LEU A 80 -12.08 6.33 12.12
CA LEU A 80 -13.12 5.30 12.06
C LEU A 80 -13.22 4.48 13.36
N LYS A 81 -12.11 4.24 14.07
CA LYS A 81 -12.11 3.62 15.42
C LYS A 81 -12.93 4.42 16.44
N LYS A 82 -13.19 5.72 16.21
CA LYS A 82 -14.02 6.55 17.10
C LYS A 82 -15.52 6.30 16.90
N ILE A 83 -15.92 5.69 15.79
CA ILE A 83 -17.33 5.36 15.52
C ILE A 83 -17.70 4.13 16.35
N LYS A 84 -18.62 4.30 17.30
CA LYS A 84 -19.12 3.20 18.13
C LYS A 84 -20.04 2.29 17.33
N PHE A 85 -19.51 1.18 16.82
CA PHE A 85 -20.33 0.12 16.23
C PHE A 85 -20.90 -0.80 17.31
N SER A 86 -22.20 -1.09 17.23
CA SER A 86 -22.84 -2.17 18.01
C SER A 86 -22.13 -3.51 17.72
N PRO A 87 -21.97 -4.43 18.69
CA PRO A 87 -21.15 -5.65 18.56
C PRO A 87 -21.44 -6.49 17.31
N ARG A 88 -22.68 -6.43 16.80
CA ARG A 88 -23.14 -7.16 15.61
C ARG A 88 -22.58 -6.63 14.28
N TYR A 89 -22.12 -5.38 14.23
CA TYR A 89 -21.69 -4.70 12.99
C TYR A 89 -20.20 -4.30 12.96
N LYS A 90 -19.43 -4.58 14.03
CA LYS A 90 -18.00 -4.25 14.10
C LYS A 90 -17.19 -4.84 12.94
N THR A 91 -17.46 -6.09 12.60
CA THR A 91 -16.74 -6.83 11.55
C THR A 91 -17.12 -6.35 10.14
N LEU A 92 -18.39 -6.04 9.92
CA LEU A 92 -18.88 -5.57 8.62
C LEU A 92 -18.40 -4.13 8.35
N GLY A 93 -18.44 -3.27 9.37
CA GLY A 93 -17.91 -1.91 9.30
C GLY A 93 -16.41 -1.88 9.02
N SER A 94 -15.61 -2.75 9.65
CA SER A 94 -14.16 -2.79 9.40
C SER A 94 -13.82 -3.30 8.00
N ILE A 95 -14.50 -4.34 7.52
CA ILE A 95 -14.14 -4.98 6.25
C ILE A 95 -14.57 -4.13 5.05
N PHE A 96 -15.68 -3.38 5.13
CA PHE A 96 -16.18 -2.57 4.00
C PHE A 96 -15.75 -1.10 4.06
N LEU A 97 -15.71 -0.48 5.25
CA LEU A 97 -15.50 0.96 5.39
C LEU A 97 -14.01 1.34 5.33
N TYR A 98 -13.11 0.47 5.82
CA TYR A 98 -11.67 0.69 5.78
C TYR A 98 -11.10 0.66 4.34
N PRO A 99 -11.50 -0.28 3.45
CA PRO A 99 -11.10 -0.25 2.04
C PRO A 99 -11.72 0.91 1.26
N LEU A 100 -12.94 1.34 1.59
CA LEU A 100 -13.63 2.44 0.92
C LEU A 100 -12.89 3.78 1.05
N GLY A 101 -12.27 4.05 2.21
CA GLY A 101 -11.39 5.21 2.39
C GLY A 101 -10.15 5.16 1.50
N GLY A 102 -9.59 3.97 1.28
CA GLY A 102 -8.47 3.75 0.36
C GLY A 102 -8.84 3.99 -1.10
N THR A 103 -10.01 3.51 -1.54
CA THR A 103 -10.53 3.77 -2.90
C THR A 103 -10.95 5.22 -3.13
N LEU A 104 -11.38 5.96 -2.10
CA LEU A 104 -11.69 7.39 -2.26
C LEU A 104 -10.43 8.24 -2.49
N ILE A 105 -9.32 7.89 -1.83
CA ILE A 105 -8.03 8.59 -2.04
C ILE A 105 -7.42 8.18 -3.40
N ALA A 106 -7.43 6.89 -3.73
CA ALA A 106 -6.86 6.39 -4.98
C ALA A 106 -7.71 6.69 -6.24
N GLY A 107 -9.04 6.62 -6.12
CA GLY A 107 -9.98 7.00 -7.17
C GLY A 107 -10.03 8.51 -7.39
N GLY A 108 -9.93 9.29 -6.30
CA GLY A 108 -9.78 10.75 -6.38
C GLY A 108 -8.51 11.16 -7.13
N SER A 109 -7.39 10.46 -6.93
CA SER A 109 -6.17 10.72 -7.68
C SER A 109 -6.25 10.31 -9.16
N HIS A 110 -7.01 9.27 -9.52
CA HIS A 110 -7.17 8.92 -10.93
C HIS A 110 -8.02 9.96 -11.70
N GLY A 111 -9.01 10.59 -11.06
CA GLY A 111 -9.82 11.65 -11.67
C GLY A 111 -9.20 13.06 -11.62
N LEU A 112 -8.12 13.26 -10.86
CA LEU A 112 -7.47 14.57 -10.68
C LEU A 112 -6.12 14.69 -11.41
N PHE A 113 -5.57 13.59 -11.93
CA PHE A 113 -4.25 13.53 -12.57
C PHE A 113 -4.31 12.86 -13.95
N ASP A 114 -5.31 13.23 -14.75
CA ASP A 114 -5.28 13.02 -16.20
C ASP A 114 -4.19 13.94 -16.81
N TRP A 115 -2.96 13.44 -16.91
CA TRP A 115 -1.87 13.97 -17.77
C TRP A 115 -1.32 12.86 -18.65
#